data_AF-A0A931NYY5-F1
#
_entry.id   AF-A0A931NYY5-F1
#
_cell.length_a   1.000
_cell.length_b   1.000
_cell.length_c   1.000
_cell.angle_alpha   90.00
_cell.angle_beta   90.00
_cell.angle_gamma   90.00
#
_symmetry.space_group_name_H-M   'P 1'
#
loop_
_entity.id
_entity.type
_entity.pdbx_description
1 polymer ?
#
loop_
_entity_poly.entity_id
_entity_poly.type
_entity_poly.pdbx_seq_one_letter_code
_entity_poly.pdbx_strand_id
1 'polypeptide(L)'
;MLRPGWENAFESAELRSRVDELVTSNWSQALKLANEIPHRWYRVQSLAKVAMAAPDDQFDTVLDTARSEASQDADAYRRVAVLAWIIDAALARGRSSTADAILRDAMSTIGTVIPDKSRAAALELLLARAIRIGDPHLRQVADALSEVAAILAADPYKKWRKWGKTYAKRIVWLLGRNHHPLAEQLLTARFGAARAAAFLNPRHPFPYR
;
A
#
# COMPACT_ATOMS: atom_id res chain seq x y z
N MET A 1 1.28 26.60 2.76
CA MET A 1 2.32 26.03 3.65
C MET A 1 2.27 24.52 3.50
N LEU A 2 3.31 23.89 2.93
CA LEU A 2 3.37 22.42 2.82
C LEU A 2 3.46 21.82 4.22
N ARG A 3 2.93 20.61 4.42
CA ARG A 3 3.08 19.90 5.70
C ARG A 3 4.57 19.60 5.92
N PRO A 4 5.10 19.72 7.15
CA PRO A 4 6.46 19.27 7.47
C PRO A 4 6.68 17.84 6.96
N GLY A 5 7.78 17.60 6.25
CA GLY A 5 8.10 16.32 5.63
C GLY A 5 7.51 16.11 4.22
N TRP A 6 7.06 17.17 3.55
CA TRP A 6 6.70 17.19 2.12
C TRP A 6 7.48 18.27 1.36
N GLU A 7 8.60 18.73 1.91
CA GLU A 7 9.54 19.59 1.21
C GLU A 7 10.00 18.89 -0.07
N ASN A 8 10.13 19.65 -1.16
CA ASN A 8 10.53 19.15 -2.48
C ASN A 8 9.62 18.07 -3.07
N ALA A 9 8.41 17.86 -2.55
CA ALA A 9 7.49 16.84 -3.04
C ALA A 9 7.05 17.07 -4.49
N PHE A 10 6.87 18.34 -4.88
CA PHE A 10 6.50 18.69 -6.25
C PHE A 10 7.62 18.33 -7.23
N GLU A 11 8.83 18.84 -6.99
CA GLU A 11 10.04 18.50 -7.75
C GLU A 11 10.28 16.98 -7.77
N SER A 12 10.14 16.30 -6.63
CA SER A 12 10.28 14.85 -6.53
C SER A 12 9.24 14.08 -7.35
N ALA A 13 8.02 14.62 -7.49
CA ALA A 13 6.98 14.03 -8.32
C ALA A 13 7.29 14.23 -9.82
N GLU A 14 7.86 15.37 -10.21
CA GLU A 14 8.34 15.62 -11.58
C GLU A 14 9.49 14.68 -11.92
N LEU A 15 10.50 14.57 -11.05
CA LEU A 15 11.62 13.64 -11.22
C LEU A 15 11.14 12.19 -11.30
N ARG A 16 10.16 11.77 -10.49
CA ARG A 16 9.54 10.43 -10.61
C ARG A 16 8.90 10.23 -11.98
N SER A 17 8.18 11.23 -12.49
CA SER A 17 7.56 11.15 -13.82
C SER A 17 8.62 10.97 -14.91
N ARG A 18 9.77 11.66 -14.76
CA ARG A 18 10.91 11.49 -15.65
C ARG A 18 11.59 10.12 -15.52
N VAL A 19 11.64 9.54 -14.32
CA VAL A 19 12.06 8.13 -14.14
C VAL A 19 11.12 7.19 -14.90
N ASP A 20 9.80 7.40 -14.78
CA ASP A 20 8.79 6.57 -15.46
C ASP A 20 8.96 6.60 -17.00
N GLU A 21 9.36 7.75 -17.57
CA GLU A 21 9.68 7.88 -19.00
C GLU A 21 10.96 7.14 -19.41
N LEU A 22 12.00 7.17 -18.56
CA LEU A 22 13.32 6.60 -18.86
C LEU A 22 13.39 5.09 -18.68
N VAL A 23 12.58 4.52 -17.79
CA VAL A 23 12.77 3.15 -17.29
C VAL A 23 12.74 2.08 -18.38
N THR A 24 12.00 2.31 -19.47
CA THR A 24 11.87 1.37 -20.60
C THR A 24 12.98 1.48 -21.64
N SER A 25 13.67 2.63 -21.71
CA SER A 25 14.68 2.92 -22.74
C SER A 25 16.10 2.98 -22.18
N ASN A 26 16.27 3.39 -20.92
CA ASN A 26 17.55 3.51 -20.25
C ASN A 26 17.42 3.33 -18.73
N TRP A 27 17.34 2.08 -18.28
CA TRP A 27 17.21 1.74 -16.86
C TRP A 27 18.34 2.32 -16.00
N SER A 28 19.56 2.39 -16.53
CA SER A 28 20.74 2.89 -15.78
C SER A 28 20.66 4.38 -15.50
N GLN A 29 20.17 5.18 -16.45
CA GLN A 29 19.91 6.61 -16.25
C GLN A 29 18.69 6.82 -15.36
N ALA A 30 17.65 5.99 -15.51
CA ALA A 30 16.49 5.99 -14.62
C ALA A 30 16.91 5.71 -13.16
N LEU A 31 17.85 4.80 -12.94
CA LEU A 31 18.40 4.50 -11.61
C LEU A 31 19.14 5.70 -11.02
N LYS A 32 20.01 6.37 -11.79
CA LYS A 32 20.70 7.59 -11.33
C LYS A 32 19.70 8.65 -10.90
N LEU A 33 18.73 8.94 -11.76
CA LEU A 33 17.70 9.93 -11.49
C LEU A 33 16.84 9.55 -10.28
N ALA A 34 16.47 8.27 -10.14
CA ALA A 34 15.70 7.79 -9.00
C ALA A 34 16.42 8.06 -7.67
N ASN A 35 17.74 7.84 -7.61
CA ASN A 35 18.54 8.10 -6.41
C ASN A 35 18.63 9.59 -6.06
N GLU A 36 18.56 10.48 -7.05
CA GLU A 36 18.61 11.93 -6.86
C GLU A 36 17.29 12.51 -6.31
N ILE A 37 16.17 11.79 -6.42
CA ILE A 37 14.86 12.26 -5.94
C ILE A 37 14.93 12.61 -4.46
N PRO A 38 14.74 13.87 -4.03
CA PRO A 38 14.94 14.27 -2.65
C PRO A 38 13.97 13.60 -1.66
N HIS A 39 12.71 13.49 -2.06
CA HIS A 39 11.66 13.02 -1.16
C HIS A 39 11.52 11.49 -1.22
N ARG A 40 11.80 10.82 -0.10
CA ARG A 40 11.90 9.36 0.01
C ARG A 40 10.68 8.59 -0.50
N TRP A 41 9.46 9.08 -0.24
CA TRP A 41 8.23 8.50 -0.81
C TRP A 41 8.31 8.29 -2.32
N TYR A 42 8.77 9.30 -3.06
CA TYR A 42 8.89 9.23 -4.52
C TYR A 42 10.14 8.48 -4.95
N ARG A 43 11.26 8.64 -4.22
CA ARG A 43 12.51 7.89 -4.47
C ARG A 43 12.26 6.38 -4.43
N VAL A 44 11.63 5.87 -3.37
CA VAL A 44 11.38 4.42 -3.21
C VAL A 44 10.45 3.89 -4.31
N GLN A 45 9.40 4.65 -4.67
CA GLN A 45 8.53 4.28 -5.78
C GLN A 45 9.29 4.19 -7.11
N SER A 46 10.15 5.17 -7.38
CA SER A 46 11.01 5.20 -8.56
C SER A 46 12.00 4.03 -8.56
N LEU A 47 12.65 3.74 -7.43
CA LEU A 47 13.57 2.60 -7.31
C LEU A 47 12.86 1.26 -7.53
N ALA A 48 11.66 1.07 -6.97
CA ALA A 48 10.85 -0.11 -7.23
C ALA A 48 10.47 -0.24 -8.72
N LYS A 49 10.15 0.89 -9.37
CA LYS A 49 9.90 0.93 -10.82
C LYS A 49 11.13 0.53 -11.63
N VAL A 50 12.29 1.08 -11.28
CA VAL A 50 13.57 0.78 -11.91
C VAL A 50 13.94 -0.68 -11.73
N ALA A 51 13.74 -1.26 -10.54
CA ALA A 51 13.99 -2.67 -10.29
C ALA A 51 13.24 -3.56 -11.31
N MET A 52 11.98 -3.26 -11.60
CA MET A 52 11.21 -4.04 -12.59
C MET A 52 11.81 -4.06 -14.01
N ALA A 53 12.57 -3.03 -14.40
CA ALA A 53 13.23 -2.95 -15.71
C ALA A 53 14.73 -3.26 -15.67
N ALA A 54 15.32 -3.39 -14.48
CA ALA A 54 16.72 -3.70 -14.32
C ALA A 54 17.03 -5.13 -14.82
N PRO A 55 18.25 -5.36 -15.35
CA PRO A 55 18.77 -6.71 -15.58
C PRO A 55 18.61 -7.61 -14.35
N ASP A 56 18.44 -8.92 -14.57
CA ASP A 56 18.17 -9.88 -13.49
C ASP A 56 19.24 -9.86 -12.40
N ASP A 57 20.51 -9.68 -12.75
CA ASP A 57 21.65 -9.57 -11.84
C ASP A 57 21.67 -8.27 -11.01
N GLN A 58 20.91 -7.26 -11.42
CA GLN A 58 20.78 -5.96 -10.74
C GLN A 58 19.48 -5.82 -9.96
N PHE A 59 18.49 -6.68 -10.23
CA PHE A 59 17.16 -6.60 -9.63
C PHE A 59 17.18 -6.53 -8.10
N ASP A 60 17.83 -7.52 -7.47
CA ASP A 60 17.83 -7.65 -6.01
C ASP A 60 18.56 -6.46 -5.35
N THR A 61 19.68 -6.01 -5.95
CA THR A 61 20.44 -4.83 -5.48
C THR A 61 19.60 -3.55 -5.50
N VAL A 62 18.86 -3.28 -6.58
CA VAL A 62 18.01 -2.09 -6.68
C VAL A 62 16.82 -2.18 -5.71
N LEU A 63 16.24 -3.38 -5.56
CA LEU A 63 15.14 -3.62 -4.65
C LEU A 63 15.55 -3.43 -3.19
N ASP A 64 16.72 -3.93 -2.79
CA ASP A 64 17.27 -3.75 -1.43
C ASP A 64 17.61 -2.29 -1.15
N THR A 65 18.11 -1.56 -2.15
CA THR A 65 18.27 -0.10 -2.05
C THR A 65 16.93 0.58 -1.77
N ALA A 66 15.87 0.21 -2.48
CA ALA A 66 14.53 0.74 -2.24
C ALA A 66 14.02 0.44 -0.81
N ARG A 67 14.30 -0.76 -0.29
CA ARG A 67 13.92 -1.16 1.08
C ARG A 67 14.70 -0.37 2.13
N SER A 68 16.00 -0.20 1.94
CA SER A 68 16.85 0.62 2.82
C SER A 68 16.33 2.06 2.86
N GLU A 69 16.04 2.65 1.70
CA GLU A 69 15.49 4.01 1.60
C GLU A 69 14.12 4.16 2.29
N ALA A 70 13.26 3.15 2.17
CA ALA A 70 11.98 3.14 2.86
C ALA A 70 12.16 3.14 4.39
N SER A 71 13.09 2.35 4.91
CA SER A 71 13.32 2.22 6.37
C SER A 71 13.81 3.52 7.03
N GLN A 72 14.46 4.40 6.27
CA GLN A 72 15.06 5.64 6.74
C GLN A 72 14.08 6.84 6.77
N ASP A 73 12.83 6.68 6.31
CA ASP A 73 11.85 7.77 6.42
C ASP A 73 11.43 7.99 7.88
N ALA A 74 11.41 9.24 8.34
CA ALA A 74 11.01 9.57 9.70
C ALA A 74 9.52 9.28 9.97
N ASP A 75 8.68 9.35 8.93
CA ASP A 75 7.24 9.13 9.02
C ASP A 75 6.90 7.63 8.90
N ALA A 76 6.30 7.08 9.95
CA ALA A 76 5.94 5.66 10.01
C ALA A 76 4.95 5.23 8.91
N TYR A 77 3.99 6.11 8.56
CA TYR A 77 3.09 5.83 7.45
C TYR A 77 3.87 5.70 6.15
N ARG A 78 4.79 6.63 5.85
CA ARG A 78 5.59 6.56 4.63
C ARG A 78 6.50 5.34 4.60
N ARG A 79 7.15 4.99 5.71
CA ARG A 79 7.97 3.77 5.81
C ARG A 79 7.21 2.51 5.41
N VAL A 80 5.98 2.36 5.89
CA VAL A 80 5.19 1.13 5.69
C VAL A 80 4.42 1.15 4.37
N ALA A 81 3.72 2.24 4.07
CA ALA A 81 2.85 2.32 2.90
C ALA A 81 3.63 2.22 1.57
N VAL A 82 4.86 2.74 1.52
CA VAL A 82 5.66 2.71 0.30
C VAL A 82 6.16 1.30 -0.05
N LEU A 83 6.17 0.37 0.91
CA LEU A 83 6.52 -1.03 0.67
C LEU A 83 5.58 -1.71 -0.33
N ALA A 84 4.36 -1.20 -0.51
CA ALA A 84 3.42 -1.71 -1.52
C ALA A 84 4.01 -1.70 -2.94
N TRP A 85 4.84 -0.70 -3.28
CA TRP A 85 5.52 -0.63 -4.58
C TRP A 85 6.67 -1.62 -4.70
N ILE A 86 7.41 -1.83 -3.61
CA ILE A 86 8.49 -2.83 -3.56
C ILE A 86 7.90 -4.25 -3.70
N ILE A 87 6.76 -4.50 -3.04
CA ILE A 87 6.01 -5.76 -3.21
C ILE A 87 5.56 -5.94 -4.65
N ASP A 88 5.02 -4.90 -5.30
CA ASP A 88 4.64 -4.99 -6.72
C ASP A 88 5.84 -5.32 -7.61
N ALA A 89 7.01 -4.71 -7.36
CA ALA A 89 8.21 -4.97 -8.12
C ALA A 89 8.71 -6.42 -7.97
N ALA A 90 8.70 -6.94 -6.74
CA ALA A 90 9.00 -8.34 -6.45
C ALA A 90 8.03 -9.29 -7.18
N LEU A 91 6.72 -9.02 -7.10
CA LEU A 91 5.70 -9.84 -7.78
C LEU A 91 5.84 -9.78 -9.31
N ALA A 92 6.14 -8.61 -9.87
CA ALA A 92 6.31 -8.43 -11.32
C ALA A 92 7.50 -9.23 -11.88
N ARG A 93 8.49 -9.54 -11.04
CA ARG A 93 9.69 -10.31 -11.41
C ARG A 93 9.67 -11.74 -10.87
N GLY A 94 8.49 -12.24 -10.46
CA GLY A 94 8.30 -13.61 -10.00
C GLY A 94 8.94 -13.93 -8.64
N ARG A 95 9.36 -12.92 -7.88
CA ARG A 95 10.03 -13.07 -6.57
C ARG A 95 9.00 -13.13 -5.43
N SER A 96 8.11 -14.13 -5.49
CA SER A 96 6.98 -14.24 -4.56
C SER A 96 7.40 -14.40 -3.09
N SER A 97 8.49 -15.12 -2.81
CA SER A 97 9.05 -15.25 -1.45
C SER A 97 9.54 -13.91 -0.90
N THR A 98 10.14 -13.07 -1.75
CA THR A 98 10.57 -11.71 -1.38
C THR A 98 9.35 -10.82 -1.10
N ALA A 99 8.34 -10.85 -1.97
CA ALA A 99 7.08 -10.11 -1.77
C ALA A 99 6.39 -10.50 -0.44
N ASP A 100 6.34 -11.79 -0.17
CA ASP A 100 5.81 -12.40 1.06
C ASP A 100 6.57 -11.96 2.31
N ALA A 101 7.90 -11.95 2.27
CA ALA A 101 8.74 -11.45 3.36
C ALA A 101 8.54 -9.95 3.62
N ILE A 102 8.52 -9.12 2.57
CA ILE A 102 8.29 -7.67 2.70
C ILE A 102 6.91 -7.38 3.30
N LEU A 103 5.88 -8.14 2.92
CA LEU A 103 4.55 -7.97 3.49
C LEU A 103 4.50 -8.35 4.98
N ARG A 104 5.19 -9.42 5.40
CA ARG A 104 5.35 -9.76 6.82
C ARG A 104 6.03 -8.65 7.60
N ASP A 105 7.13 -8.11 7.07
CA ASP A 105 7.86 -7.01 7.71
C ASP A 105 6.95 -5.77 7.87
N ALA A 106 6.20 -5.42 6.81
CA ALA A 106 5.23 -4.33 6.83
C ALA A 106 4.16 -4.55 7.92
N MET A 107 3.64 -5.77 8.04
CA MET A 107 2.64 -6.12 9.04
C MET A 107 3.18 -6.13 10.47
N SER A 108 4.46 -6.44 10.68
CA SER A 108 5.06 -6.37 12.03
C SER A 108 5.21 -4.93 12.54
N THR A 109 5.27 -3.95 11.64
CA THR A 109 5.51 -2.54 11.98
C THR A 109 4.26 -1.66 11.84
N ILE A 110 3.16 -2.17 11.27
CA ILE A 110 1.94 -1.41 11.00
C ILE A 110 1.32 -0.76 12.23
N GLY A 111 1.51 -1.36 13.42
CA GLY A 111 1.03 -0.81 14.69
C GLY A 111 1.65 0.53 15.06
N THR A 112 2.84 0.84 14.53
CA THR A 112 3.54 2.13 14.75
C THR A 112 2.95 3.26 13.91
N VAL A 113 2.11 2.95 12.91
CA VAL A 113 1.51 3.96 12.04
C VAL A 113 0.37 4.66 12.77
N ILE A 114 0.58 5.94 13.06
CA ILE A 114 -0.41 6.83 13.65
C ILE A 114 -0.58 8.08 12.77
N PRO A 115 -1.78 8.70 12.74
CA PRO A 115 -3.03 8.26 13.37
C PRO A 115 -3.69 7.09 12.61
N ASP A 116 -4.77 6.54 13.17
CA ASP A 116 -5.53 5.41 12.60
C ASP A 116 -5.95 5.61 11.14
N LYS A 117 -6.24 6.84 10.72
CA LYS A 117 -6.52 7.13 9.30
C LYS A 117 -5.32 6.78 8.41
N SER A 118 -4.11 7.14 8.82
CA SER A 118 -2.89 6.81 8.09
C SER A 118 -2.64 5.30 8.12
N ARG A 119 -2.89 4.65 9.26
CA ARG A 119 -2.79 3.19 9.38
C ARG A 119 -3.73 2.47 8.42
N ALA A 120 -4.99 2.91 8.34
CA ALA A 120 -5.97 2.38 7.39
C ALA A 120 -5.54 2.60 5.93
N ALA A 121 -4.98 3.76 5.60
CA ALA A 121 -4.47 4.03 4.25
C ALA A 121 -3.29 3.10 3.88
N ALA A 122 -2.36 2.86 4.81
CA ALA A 122 -1.26 1.92 4.59
C ALA A 122 -1.78 0.48 4.41
N LEU A 123 -2.68 0.03 5.29
CA LEU A 123 -3.31 -1.29 5.22
C LEU A 123 -4.10 -1.50 3.92
N GLU A 124 -4.78 -0.48 3.41
CA GLU A 124 -5.46 -0.56 2.11
C GLU A 124 -4.48 -0.81 0.96
N LEU A 125 -3.35 -0.11 0.94
CA LEU A 125 -2.30 -0.31 -0.07
C LEU A 125 -1.73 -1.73 0.00
N LEU A 126 -1.47 -2.23 1.22
CA LEU A 126 -0.99 -3.58 1.46
C LEU A 126 -2.04 -4.64 1.09
N LEU A 127 -3.34 -4.40 1.37
CA LEU A 127 -4.41 -5.35 1.06
C LEU A 127 -4.52 -5.61 -0.44
N ALA A 128 -4.39 -4.56 -1.26
CA ALA A 128 -4.38 -4.69 -2.70
C ALA A 128 -3.26 -5.63 -3.22
N ARG A 129 -2.17 -5.76 -2.48
CA ARG A 129 -1.03 -6.63 -2.83
C ARG A 129 -1.13 -8.00 -2.18
N ALA A 130 -1.65 -8.08 -0.95
CA ALA A 130 -1.91 -9.34 -0.27
C ALA A 130 -2.81 -10.27 -1.10
N ILE A 131 -3.80 -9.71 -1.82
CA ILE A 131 -4.65 -10.46 -2.77
C ILE A 131 -3.82 -11.16 -3.87
N ARG A 132 -2.71 -10.57 -4.30
CA ARG A 132 -1.84 -11.12 -5.34
C ARG A 132 -0.83 -12.13 -4.78
N ILE A 133 -0.50 -12.05 -3.49
CA ILE A 133 0.42 -12.97 -2.81
C ILE A 133 -0.30 -14.27 -2.42
N GLY A 134 -1.49 -14.17 -1.82
CA GLY A 134 -2.30 -15.33 -1.44
C GLY A 134 -2.94 -15.25 -0.04
N ASP A 135 -3.66 -16.32 0.31
CA ASP A 135 -4.65 -16.35 1.40
C ASP A 135 -4.16 -16.03 2.81
N PRO A 136 -2.99 -16.51 3.29
CA PRO A 136 -2.58 -16.27 4.68
C PRO A 136 -2.44 -14.78 4.99
N HIS A 137 -1.83 -14.01 4.09
CA HIS A 137 -1.65 -12.57 4.25
C HIS A 137 -2.92 -11.79 3.96
N LEU A 138 -3.70 -12.25 2.98
CA LEU A 138 -4.96 -11.62 2.62
C LEU A 138 -5.87 -11.46 3.84
N ARG A 139 -6.10 -12.54 4.58
CA ARG A 139 -6.92 -12.52 5.79
C ARG A 139 -6.32 -11.59 6.83
N GLN A 140 -5.03 -11.68 7.10
CA GLN A 140 -4.36 -10.88 8.13
C GLN A 140 -4.48 -9.38 7.86
N VAL A 141 -4.20 -8.94 6.63
CA VAL A 141 -4.27 -7.52 6.26
C VAL A 141 -5.72 -7.03 6.21
N ALA A 142 -6.65 -7.84 5.69
CA ALA A 142 -8.06 -7.49 5.63
C ALA A 142 -8.67 -7.36 7.04
N ASP A 143 -8.31 -8.26 7.96
CA ASP A 143 -8.77 -8.21 9.34
C ASP A 143 -8.27 -6.94 10.05
N ALA A 144 -6.97 -6.66 9.95
CA ALA A 144 -6.38 -5.43 10.50
C ALA A 144 -7.04 -4.17 9.91
N LEU A 145 -7.28 -4.12 8.60
CA LEU A 145 -7.97 -2.98 7.99
C LEU A 145 -9.42 -2.85 8.50
N SER A 146 -10.12 -3.96 8.69
CA SER A 146 -11.50 -3.97 9.20
C SER A 146 -11.58 -3.46 10.64
N GLU A 147 -10.61 -3.79 11.48
CA GLU A 147 -10.49 -3.31 12.85
C GLU A 147 -10.29 -1.79 12.88
N VAL A 148 -9.31 -1.27 12.13
CA VAL A 148 -9.05 0.18 12.06
C VAL A 148 -10.24 0.92 11.46
N ALA A 149 -10.92 0.35 10.46
CA ALA A 149 -12.14 0.91 9.91
C ALA A 149 -13.26 1.02 10.95
N ALA A 150 -13.40 0.03 11.83
CA ALA A 150 -14.39 0.04 12.91
C ALA A 150 -14.07 1.10 13.98
N ILE A 151 -12.80 1.22 14.37
CA ILE A 151 -12.32 2.28 15.29
C ILE A 151 -12.68 3.65 14.72
N LEU A 152 -12.30 3.92 13.46
CA LEU A 152 -12.62 5.18 12.80
C LEU A 152 -14.13 5.42 12.68
N ALA A 153 -14.92 4.39 12.45
CA ALA A 153 -16.38 4.49 12.31
C ALA A 153 -17.09 4.80 13.64
N ALA A 154 -16.50 4.41 14.77
CA ALA A 154 -16.99 4.67 16.12
C ALA A 154 -16.57 6.06 16.66
N ASP A 155 -15.63 6.73 15.99
CA ASP A 155 -15.08 8.01 16.43
C ASP A 155 -16.16 9.09 16.66
N PRO A 156 -16.06 9.94 17.71
CA PRO A 156 -17.03 11.00 17.97
C PRO A 156 -17.07 12.08 16.88
N TYR A 157 -15.97 12.33 16.17
CA TYR A 157 -15.90 13.30 15.10
C TYR A 157 -16.43 12.74 13.77
N LYS A 158 -17.42 13.43 13.21
CA LYS A 158 -18.09 13.07 11.94
C LYS A 158 -17.12 12.78 10.79
N LYS A 159 -16.01 13.53 10.71
CA LYS A 159 -15.00 13.35 9.65
C LYS A 159 -14.34 11.98 9.71
N TRP A 160 -13.98 11.49 10.90
CA TRP A 160 -13.33 10.20 11.10
C TRP A 160 -14.31 9.05 10.89
N ARG A 161 -15.57 9.20 11.37
CA ARG A 161 -16.65 8.24 11.07
C ARG A 161 -16.86 8.01 9.59
N LYS A 162 -16.80 9.07 8.79
CA LYS A 162 -16.92 8.98 7.34
C LYS A 162 -15.79 8.13 6.76
N TRP A 163 -14.55 8.31 7.23
CA TRP A 163 -13.41 7.50 6.81
C TRP A 163 -13.56 6.03 7.17
N GLY A 164 -14.00 5.70 8.39
CA GLY A 164 -14.24 4.30 8.78
C GLY A 164 -15.24 3.59 7.84
N LYS A 165 -16.35 4.27 7.52
CA LYS A 165 -17.32 3.77 6.52
C LYS A 165 -16.74 3.64 5.11
N THR A 166 -15.86 4.57 4.71
CA THR A 166 -15.17 4.51 3.41
C THR A 166 -14.24 3.29 3.35
N TYR A 167 -13.47 3.02 4.40
CA TYR A 167 -12.57 1.85 4.43
C TYR A 167 -13.34 0.53 4.47
N ALA A 168 -14.46 0.45 5.20
CA ALA A 168 -15.33 -0.73 5.17
C ALA A 168 -15.81 -1.05 3.74
N LYS A 169 -16.22 -0.03 2.97
CA LYS A 169 -16.58 -0.20 1.55
C LYS A 169 -15.37 -0.58 0.67
N ARG A 170 -14.20 0.00 0.94
CA ARG A 170 -12.96 -0.32 0.21
C ARG A 170 -12.51 -1.77 0.44
N ILE A 171 -12.72 -2.33 1.64
CA ILE A 171 -12.50 -3.76 1.90
C ILE A 171 -13.35 -4.61 0.95
N VAL A 172 -14.66 -4.36 0.88
CA VAL A 172 -15.57 -5.09 -0.03
C VAL A 172 -15.10 -4.95 -1.49
N TRP A 173 -14.76 -3.72 -1.89
CA TRP A 173 -14.31 -3.42 -3.25
C TRP A 173 -13.01 -4.14 -3.62
N LEU A 174 -12.00 -4.13 -2.73
CA LEU A 174 -10.71 -4.77 -2.93
C LEU A 174 -10.82 -6.29 -2.94
N LEU A 175 -11.52 -6.86 -1.96
CA LEU A 175 -11.72 -8.31 -1.83
C LEU A 175 -12.50 -8.89 -3.02
N GLY A 176 -13.40 -8.09 -3.60
CA GLY A 176 -14.15 -8.45 -4.79
C GLY A 176 -15.08 -9.65 -4.57
N ARG A 177 -15.56 -10.23 -5.67
CA ARG A 177 -16.45 -11.42 -5.62
C ARG A 177 -15.75 -12.64 -5.04
N ASN A 178 -14.49 -12.84 -5.38
CA ASN A 178 -13.74 -14.05 -5.01
C ASN A 178 -13.51 -14.18 -3.49
N HIS A 179 -13.48 -13.05 -2.77
CA HIS A 179 -13.30 -13.04 -1.32
C HIS A 179 -14.48 -12.36 -0.60
N HIS A 180 -15.66 -12.36 -1.22
CA HIS A 180 -16.88 -11.82 -0.61
C HIS A 180 -17.21 -12.49 0.74
N PRO A 181 -17.11 -13.82 0.92
CA PRO A 181 -17.35 -14.45 2.22
C PRO A 181 -16.42 -13.94 3.33
N LEU A 182 -15.15 -13.65 2.99
CA LEU A 182 -14.21 -13.05 3.93
C LEU A 182 -14.63 -11.62 4.30
N ALA A 183 -15.02 -10.81 3.30
CA ALA A 183 -15.51 -9.45 3.53
C ALA A 183 -16.74 -9.45 4.45
N GLU A 184 -17.69 -10.35 4.19
CA GLU A 184 -18.91 -10.50 4.98
C GLU A 184 -18.62 -10.92 6.41
N GLN A 185 -17.75 -11.93 6.60
CA GLN A 185 -17.35 -12.39 7.92
C GLN A 185 -16.71 -11.26 8.74
N LEU A 186 -15.71 -10.58 8.17
CA LEU A 186 -14.98 -9.53 8.86
C LEU A 186 -15.90 -8.35 9.19
N LEU A 187 -16.68 -7.86 8.22
CA LEU A 187 -17.56 -6.72 8.45
C LEU A 187 -18.71 -7.05 9.42
N THR A 188 -19.23 -8.27 9.39
CA THR A 188 -20.23 -8.72 10.37
C THR A 188 -19.65 -8.76 11.76
N ALA A 189 -18.43 -9.28 11.93
CA ALA A 189 -17.75 -9.32 13.22
C ALA A 189 -17.45 -7.93 13.78
N ARG A 190 -17.15 -6.94 12.93
CA ARG A 190 -16.76 -5.59 13.36
C ARG A 190 -17.92 -4.59 13.48
N PHE A 191 -18.94 -4.71 12.63
CA PHE A 191 -20.03 -3.74 12.53
C PHE A 191 -21.41 -4.29 12.87
N GLY A 192 -21.55 -5.61 13.02
CA GLY A 192 -22.82 -6.32 13.13
C GLY A 192 -23.47 -6.56 11.77
N ALA A 193 -24.31 -7.61 11.69
CA ALA A 193 -24.91 -8.10 10.44
C ALA A 193 -25.66 -7.01 9.64
N ALA A 194 -26.48 -6.20 10.31
CA ALA A 194 -27.27 -5.17 9.65
C ALA A 194 -26.41 -4.10 8.95
N ARG A 195 -25.30 -3.66 9.59
CA ARG A 195 -24.38 -2.69 8.99
C ARG A 195 -23.49 -3.33 7.93
N ALA A 196 -23.05 -4.57 8.14
CA ALA A 196 -22.29 -5.32 7.15
C ALA A 196 -23.08 -5.45 5.84
N ALA A 197 -24.36 -5.85 5.91
CA ALA A 197 -25.25 -5.93 4.75
C ALA A 197 -25.35 -4.58 3.99
N ALA A 198 -25.35 -3.46 4.70
CA ALA A 198 -25.36 -2.13 4.07
C ALA A 198 -24.06 -1.79 3.32
N PHE A 199 -22.92 -2.34 3.73
CA PHE A 199 -21.65 -2.19 3.01
C PHE A 199 -21.52 -3.14 1.83
N LEU A 200 -22.06 -4.35 1.95
CA LEU A 200 -22.03 -5.40 0.91
C LEU A 200 -23.03 -5.14 -0.21
N ASN A 201 -24.06 -4.29 0.02
CA ASN A 201 -25.05 -3.97 -0.98
C ASN A 201 -24.41 -3.31 -2.22
N PRO A 202 -24.51 -3.93 -3.42
CA PRO A 202 -23.79 -3.51 -4.62
C PRO A 202 -24.47 -2.31 -5.28
N ARG A 203 -24.41 -1.13 -4.64
CA ARG A 203 -24.78 0.12 -5.32
C ARG A 203 -23.72 0.61 -6.31
N HIS A 204 -22.55 -0.05 -6.37
CA HIS A 204 -21.52 0.20 -7.36
C HIS A 204 -20.95 -1.14 -7.87
N PRO A 205 -20.82 -1.33 -9.20
CA PRO A 205 -20.26 -2.55 -9.76
C PRO A 205 -18.80 -2.73 -9.34
N PHE A 206 -18.42 -3.98 -9.05
CA PHE A 206 -17.02 -4.38 -8.92
C PHE A 206 -16.26 -4.00 -10.21
N PRO A 207 -14.98 -3.57 -10.14
CA PRO A 207 -14.21 -3.36 -11.34
C PRO A 207 -14.09 -4.72 -12.05
N TYR A 208 -14.51 -4.76 -13.31
CA TYR A 208 -14.21 -5.87 -14.20
C TYR A 208 -12.67 -5.98 -14.25
N ARG A 209 -12.15 -7.13 -13.82
CA ARG A 209 -10.76 -7.52 -14.09
C ARG A 209 -10.73 -8.20 -15.44
#